data_AF-A0A4Z0K7D6-F1
#
_entry.id   AF-A0A4Z0K7D6-F1
#
_cell.length_a   1.000
_cell.length_b   1.000
_cell.length_c   1.000
_cell.angle_alpha   90.00
_cell.angle_beta   90.00
_cell.angle_gamma   90.00
#
_symmetry.space_group_name_H-M   'P 1'
#
loop_
_entity.id
_entity.type
_entity.pdbx_description
1 polymer ?
#
loop_
_entity_poly.entity_id
_entity_poly.type
_entity_poly.pdbx_seq_one_letter_code
_entity_poly.pdbx_strand_id
1 'polypeptide(L)'
;PRAPNLHTAECERSKILCIASNPNGRGLPFWFGKPEHYESRSRINDLKKTAAEILKANVPEVLLAKTGMDVVKDIVNQRVTLAHLQLSELNAFVEKNEEDTRRFCHDIRQSRTEVKRLAGELFEELNLMEKQLMGQLRPLSLEDIRPFMDDELGYTEEGVGFKLHLRIKMSVDRFFDQSSIVTQRLSDDITRQLNSSESFLSGLSEGAFRSLGGVFKGVSKINPATLKTTIFAARDTIGKLTGYVYKFKPWQATKLAGSITKWAGPAGAAFTIGSDLWDAYKAHERERELEEVKASLAKIIKEPFKEIYDVLSSDEKMFAFFAPQIQNLEQVVTELTAKSQVIRDNQQKLTIIQSKLALLPSRASVSPSERSAA
;
A
#
# COMPACT_ATOMS: atom_id res chain seq x y z
N PRO A 1 36.26 24.65 68.69
CA PRO A 1 36.24 23.19 68.42
C PRO A 1 36.35 22.92 66.91
N ARG A 2 37.50 22.46 66.44
CA ARG A 2 37.63 21.89 65.07
C ARG A 2 37.06 20.48 65.10
N ALA A 3 36.00 20.22 64.33
CA ALA A 3 35.53 18.86 64.07
C ALA A 3 36.47 18.20 63.04
N PRO A 4 36.93 16.95 63.24
CA PRO A 4 37.82 16.28 62.30
C PRO A 4 37.03 15.61 61.16
N ASN A 5 37.54 15.75 59.93
CA ASN A 5 37.20 15.03 58.69
C ASN A 5 35.72 14.99 58.24
N LEU A 6 35.23 16.10 57.70
CA LEU A 6 34.06 16.12 56.79
C LEU A 6 34.56 16.46 55.38
N HIS A 7 34.08 15.74 54.36
CA HIS A 7 34.42 16.03 52.95
C HIS A 7 33.85 17.40 52.57
N THR A 8 34.49 18.15 51.65
CA THR A 8 34.13 19.54 51.32
C THR A 8 32.63 19.71 50.96
N ALA A 9 32.04 18.73 50.29
CA ALA A 9 30.61 18.72 49.95
C ALA A 9 29.67 18.48 51.16
N GLU A 10 30.13 17.77 52.20
CA GLU A 10 29.37 17.55 53.43
C GLU A 10 29.38 18.78 54.34
N CYS A 11 30.48 19.55 54.33
CA CYS A 11 30.58 20.84 55.01
C CYS A 11 29.59 21.86 54.43
N GLU A 12 29.43 21.91 53.10
CA GLU A 12 28.48 22.82 52.44
C GLU A 12 27.01 22.43 52.66
N ARG A 13 26.72 21.13 52.85
CA ARG A 13 25.36 20.62 53.08
C ARG A 13 24.94 20.62 54.55
N SER A 14 25.88 20.79 55.48
CA SER A 14 25.64 20.76 56.93
C SER A 14 24.99 22.05 57.43
N LYS A 15 23.78 21.95 57.98
CA LYS A 15 23.09 23.08 58.63
C LYS A 15 23.44 23.13 60.12
N ILE A 16 24.38 23.98 60.49
CA ILE A 16 24.81 24.18 61.89
C ILE A 16 24.03 25.35 62.50
N LEU A 17 23.41 25.12 63.65
CA LEU A 17 22.68 26.15 64.40
C LEU A 17 23.18 26.25 65.84
N CYS A 18 23.36 27.49 66.30
CA CYS A 18 23.75 27.79 67.67
C CYS A 18 22.52 28.22 68.47
N ILE A 19 22.10 27.37 69.40
CA ILE A 19 20.98 27.66 70.31
C ILE A 19 21.43 27.63 71.77
N ALA A 20 20.67 28.33 72.62
CA ALA A 20 20.80 28.22 74.07
C ALA A 20 19.48 27.67 74.62
N SER A 21 19.38 26.34 74.74
CA SER A 21 18.14 25.67 75.18
C SER A 21 17.71 26.09 76.59
N ASN A 22 18.66 26.42 77.46
CA ASN A 22 18.44 26.93 78.81
C ASN A 22 19.37 28.11 79.12
N PRO A 23 19.04 29.34 78.67
CA PRO A 23 19.87 30.50 78.93
C PRO A 23 20.04 30.71 80.44
N ASN A 24 21.27 30.93 80.88
CA ASN A 24 21.63 31.16 82.29
C ASN A 24 21.23 30.04 83.29
N GLY A 25 20.89 28.84 82.82
CA GLY A 25 20.66 27.68 83.69
C GLY A 25 19.36 27.70 84.51
N ARG A 26 18.44 28.65 84.29
CA ARG A 26 17.24 28.87 85.13
C ARG A 26 16.17 27.78 85.01
N GLY A 27 16.20 26.97 83.95
CA GLY A 27 15.24 25.90 83.68
C GLY A 27 14.06 26.35 82.81
N LEU A 28 13.52 25.43 82.01
CA LEU A 28 12.41 25.70 81.08
C LEU A 28 11.12 26.19 81.78
N PRO A 29 10.73 25.69 82.96
CA PRO A 29 9.54 26.19 83.65
C PRO A 29 9.59 27.69 83.96
N PHE A 30 10.77 28.22 84.30
CA PHE A 30 10.97 29.67 84.49
C PHE A 30 10.83 30.44 83.16
N TRP A 31 11.40 29.91 82.08
CA TRP A 31 11.42 30.57 80.78
C TRP A 31 10.07 30.55 80.06
N PHE A 32 9.24 29.53 80.26
CA PHE A 32 7.89 29.48 79.69
C PHE A 32 6.94 30.52 80.28
N GLY A 33 7.22 31.04 81.49
CA GLY A 33 6.53 32.22 82.01
C GLY A 33 6.90 33.54 81.31
N LYS A 34 7.91 33.54 80.42
CA LYS A 34 8.42 34.72 79.68
C LYS A 34 8.80 34.35 78.23
N PRO A 35 7.82 33.94 77.40
CA PRO A 35 8.08 33.33 76.10
C PRO A 35 8.85 34.25 75.13
N GLU A 36 8.49 35.53 75.01
CA GLU A 36 9.18 36.46 74.10
C GLU A 36 10.65 36.70 74.50
N HIS A 37 10.93 36.76 75.81
CA HIS A 37 12.29 36.87 76.32
C HIS A 37 13.09 35.56 76.14
N TYR A 38 12.43 34.41 76.24
CA TYR A 38 13.06 33.14 75.96
C TYR A 38 13.40 33.02 74.47
N GLU A 39 12.48 33.36 73.56
CA GLU A 39 12.71 33.22 72.12
C GLU A 39 13.86 34.11 71.62
N SER A 40 13.91 35.36 72.09
CA SER A 40 15.00 36.29 71.77
C SER A 40 16.37 35.85 72.32
N ARG A 41 16.42 35.22 73.50
CA ARG A 41 17.68 34.80 74.14
C ARG A 41 18.16 33.41 73.73
N SER A 42 17.24 32.48 73.51
CA SER A 42 17.53 31.08 73.19
C SER A 42 17.87 30.86 71.71
N ARG A 43 17.41 31.77 70.83
CA ARG A 43 17.46 31.63 69.37
C ARG A 43 16.72 30.38 68.86
N ILE A 44 15.76 29.89 69.65
CA ILE A 44 15.00 28.68 69.33
C ILE A 44 14.19 28.82 68.03
N ASN A 45 13.81 30.05 67.65
CA ASN A 45 13.08 30.31 66.41
C ASN A 45 13.93 30.01 65.16
N ASP A 46 15.26 30.16 65.22
CA ASP A 46 16.15 29.78 64.12
C ASP A 46 16.15 28.26 63.93
N LEU A 47 16.12 27.50 65.03
CA LEU A 47 15.94 26.05 65.00
C LEU A 47 14.57 25.66 64.44
N LYS A 48 13.49 26.29 64.92
CA LYS A 48 12.12 26.02 64.43
C LYS A 48 12.01 26.27 62.93
N LYS A 49 12.52 27.41 62.44
CA LYS A 49 12.52 27.77 61.03
C LYS A 49 13.33 26.78 60.19
N THR A 50 14.55 26.47 60.62
CA THR A 50 15.42 25.56 59.87
C THR A 50 14.88 24.13 59.88
N ALA A 51 14.32 23.67 60.99
CA ALA A 51 13.64 22.38 61.07
C ALA A 51 12.40 22.34 60.16
N ALA A 52 11.60 23.40 60.12
CA ALA A 52 10.44 23.50 59.22
C ALA A 52 10.85 23.47 57.74
N GLU A 53 11.95 24.13 57.35
CA GLU A 53 12.50 24.04 56.00
C GLU A 53 13.00 22.64 55.65
N ILE A 54 13.69 21.98 56.59
CA ILE A 54 14.16 20.59 56.42
C ILE A 54 12.95 19.65 56.27
N LEU A 55 11.92 19.80 57.10
CA LEU A 55 10.69 19.00 57.02
C LEU A 55 9.95 19.25 55.71
N LYS A 56 9.78 20.51 55.28
CA LYS A 56 9.11 20.85 54.01
C LYS A 56 9.81 20.25 52.79
N ALA A 57 11.15 20.22 52.80
CA ALA A 57 11.94 19.66 51.71
C ALA A 57 12.02 18.13 51.74
N ASN A 58 12.22 17.52 52.91
CA ASN A 58 12.53 16.09 53.02
C ASN A 58 11.31 15.20 53.34
N VAL A 59 10.21 15.72 53.91
CA VAL A 59 9.06 14.88 54.28
C VAL A 59 8.43 14.15 53.08
N PRO A 60 8.21 14.77 51.91
CA PRO A 60 7.69 14.05 50.74
C PRO A 60 8.63 12.94 50.26
N GLU A 61 9.93 13.20 50.21
CA GLU A 61 10.95 12.25 49.74
C GLU A 61 11.11 11.07 50.72
N VAL A 62 11.16 11.35 52.02
CA VAL A 62 11.24 10.32 53.08
C VAL A 62 9.96 9.48 53.16
N LEU A 63 8.77 10.08 52.97
CA LEU A 63 7.51 9.33 52.94
C LEU A 63 7.40 8.44 51.69
N LEU A 64 7.86 8.90 50.53
CA LEU A 64 7.91 8.11 49.30
C LEU A 64 8.89 6.93 49.42
N ALA A 65 10.10 7.18 49.93
CA ALA A 65 11.12 6.15 50.15
C ALA A 65 10.69 5.12 51.21
N LYS A 66 10.03 5.56 52.29
CA LYS A 66 9.55 4.68 53.37
C LYS A 66 8.36 3.79 52.96
N THR A 67 7.67 4.13 51.87
CA THR A 67 6.53 3.36 51.34
C THR A 67 6.87 2.55 50.08
N GLY A 68 8.11 2.61 49.59
CA GLY A 68 8.55 1.97 48.33
C GLY A 68 7.90 2.57 47.08
N MET A 69 7.30 3.75 47.21
CA MET A 69 6.52 4.40 46.15
C MET A 69 7.42 5.15 45.15
N ASP A 70 8.67 5.42 45.53
CA ASP A 70 9.76 5.88 44.67
C ASP A 70 10.09 4.86 43.58
N VAL A 71 10.28 3.59 43.95
CA VAL A 71 10.54 2.49 43.00
C VAL A 71 9.34 2.30 42.05
N VAL A 72 8.12 2.35 42.58
CA VAL A 72 6.90 2.26 41.76
C VAL A 72 6.81 3.43 40.77
N LYS A 73 7.08 4.65 41.23
CA LYS A 73 7.07 5.85 40.38
C LYS A 73 8.10 5.76 39.26
N ASP A 74 9.31 5.31 39.56
CA ASP A 74 10.38 5.19 38.57
C ASP A 74 10.07 4.11 37.53
N ILE A 75 9.56 2.95 37.95
CA ILE A 75 9.10 1.90 37.04
C ILE A 75 7.96 2.42 36.15
N VAL A 76 6.99 3.14 36.71
CA VAL A 76 5.88 3.72 35.93
C VAL A 76 6.40 4.73 34.91
N ASN A 77 7.28 5.67 35.31
CA ASN A 77 7.88 6.64 34.40
C ASN A 77 8.65 5.96 33.26
N GLN A 78 9.46 4.95 33.59
CA GLN A 78 10.22 4.21 32.59
C GLN A 78 9.30 3.49 31.58
N ARG A 79 8.21 2.88 32.05
CA ARG A 79 7.25 2.19 31.18
C ARG A 79 6.44 3.17 30.33
N VAL A 80 6.08 4.33 30.86
CA VAL A 80 5.38 5.39 30.11
C VAL A 80 6.28 5.94 29.00
N THR A 81 7.54 6.27 29.30
CA THR A 81 8.51 6.74 28.29
C THR A 81 8.74 5.72 27.19
N LEU A 82 8.87 4.43 27.54
CA LEU A 82 9.02 3.35 26.57
C LEU A 82 7.76 3.17 25.70
N ALA A 83 6.57 3.28 26.30
CA ALA A 83 5.31 3.22 25.55
C ALA A 83 5.17 4.39 24.58
N HIS A 84 5.62 5.59 24.93
CA HIS A 84 5.65 6.75 24.02
C HIS A 84 6.51 6.51 22.79
N LEU A 85 7.72 5.98 22.98
CA LEU A 85 8.64 5.70 21.87
C LEU A 85 8.05 4.65 20.92
N GLN A 86 7.54 3.54 21.47
CA GLN A 86 6.91 2.49 20.67
C GLN A 86 5.63 2.97 19.97
N LEU A 87 4.83 3.85 20.60
CA LEU A 87 3.66 4.42 19.96
C LEU A 87 4.03 5.38 18.81
N SER A 88 5.13 6.13 18.94
CA SER A 88 5.65 6.97 17.86
C SER A 88 6.07 6.14 16.64
N GLU A 89 6.77 5.02 16.86
CA GLU A 89 7.15 4.07 15.81
C GLU A 89 5.92 3.45 15.12
N LEU A 90 4.90 3.10 15.91
CA LEU A 90 3.63 2.58 15.40
C LEU A 90 2.89 3.63 14.56
N ASN A 91 2.86 4.89 15.00
CA ASN A 91 2.24 5.99 14.26
C ASN A 91 2.91 6.18 12.91
N ALA A 92 4.25 6.22 12.87
CA ALA A 92 5.01 6.33 11.63
C ALA A 92 4.72 5.17 10.67
N PHE A 93 4.61 3.94 11.18
CA PHE A 93 4.22 2.79 10.37
C PHE A 93 2.81 2.92 9.79
N VAL A 94 1.83 3.28 10.63
CA VAL A 94 0.42 3.41 10.21
C VAL A 94 0.30 4.51 9.17
N GLU A 95 0.89 5.69 9.40
CA GLU A 95 0.87 6.80 8.45
C GLU A 95 1.49 6.42 7.10
N LYS A 96 2.67 5.78 7.12
CA LYS A 96 3.32 5.27 5.91
C LYS A 96 2.45 4.24 5.18
N ASN A 97 1.89 3.28 5.91
CA ASN A 97 1.06 2.24 5.30
C ASN A 97 -0.21 2.83 4.67
N GLU A 98 -0.79 3.87 5.27
CA GLU A 98 -1.95 4.57 4.70
C GLU A 98 -1.60 5.32 3.41
N GLU A 99 -0.42 5.94 3.37
CA GLU A 99 0.09 6.58 2.17
C GLU A 99 0.34 5.54 1.06
N ASP A 100 1.03 4.44 1.38
CA ASP A 100 1.27 3.33 0.46
C ASP A 100 -0.06 2.75 -0.05
N THR A 101 -1.07 2.57 0.82
CA THR A 101 -2.40 2.08 0.42
C THR A 101 -3.11 3.05 -0.54
N ARG A 102 -3.10 4.35 -0.23
CA ARG A 102 -3.67 5.38 -1.12
C ARG A 102 -2.97 5.37 -2.47
N ARG A 103 -1.64 5.21 -2.47
CA ARG A 103 -0.81 5.10 -3.66
C ARG A 103 -1.14 3.84 -4.47
N PHE A 104 -1.24 2.67 -3.84
CA PHE A 104 -1.67 1.43 -4.52
C PHE A 104 -3.02 1.59 -5.22
N CYS A 105 -4.01 2.16 -4.54
CA CYS A 105 -5.31 2.42 -5.16
C CYS A 105 -5.22 3.40 -6.34
N HIS A 106 -4.35 4.41 -6.24
CA HIS A 106 -4.11 5.35 -7.33
C HIS A 106 -3.43 4.67 -8.53
N ASP A 107 -2.35 3.94 -8.29
CA ASP A 107 -1.57 3.24 -9.31
C ASP A 107 -2.44 2.19 -10.02
N ILE A 108 -3.25 1.42 -9.29
CA ILE A 108 -4.24 0.49 -9.86
C ILE A 108 -5.22 1.23 -10.78
N ARG A 109 -5.81 2.34 -10.33
CA ARG A 109 -6.77 3.11 -11.15
C ARG A 109 -6.11 3.67 -12.41
N GLN A 110 -4.87 4.14 -12.29
CA GLN A 110 -4.09 4.61 -13.42
C GLN A 110 -3.80 3.48 -14.41
N SER A 111 -3.33 2.33 -13.95
CA SER A 111 -3.08 1.15 -14.79
C SER A 111 -4.35 0.68 -15.49
N ARG A 112 -5.50 0.65 -14.81
CA ARG A 112 -6.79 0.33 -15.46
C ARG A 112 -7.12 1.31 -16.57
N THR A 113 -6.89 2.60 -16.35
CA THR A 113 -7.15 3.65 -17.34
C THR A 113 -6.23 3.50 -18.55
N GLU A 114 -4.94 3.20 -18.31
CA GLU A 114 -3.96 2.99 -19.37
C GLU A 114 -4.30 1.74 -20.21
N VAL A 115 -4.66 0.62 -19.58
CA VAL A 115 -5.09 -0.59 -20.28
C VAL A 115 -6.37 -0.34 -21.10
N LYS A 116 -7.34 0.41 -20.56
CA LYS A 116 -8.54 0.82 -21.32
C LYS A 116 -8.23 1.68 -22.53
N ARG A 117 -7.32 2.65 -22.38
CA ARG A 117 -6.87 3.48 -23.50
C ARG A 117 -6.25 2.63 -24.60
N LEU A 118 -5.34 1.73 -24.24
CA LEU A 118 -4.69 0.80 -25.15
C LEU A 118 -5.70 -0.15 -25.83
N ALA A 119 -6.72 -0.61 -25.10
CA ALA A 119 -7.81 -1.42 -25.67
C ALA A 119 -8.62 -0.64 -26.72
N GLY A 120 -8.87 0.65 -26.48
CA GLY A 120 -9.49 1.55 -27.47
C GLY A 120 -8.62 1.74 -28.72
N GLU A 121 -7.31 1.86 -28.56
CA GLU A 121 -6.36 1.95 -29.67
C GLU A 121 -6.34 0.67 -30.52
N LEU A 122 -6.35 -0.51 -29.88
CA LEU A 122 -6.49 -1.78 -30.57
C LEU A 122 -7.82 -1.86 -31.33
N PHE A 123 -8.93 -1.44 -30.71
CA PHE A 123 -10.24 -1.44 -31.36
C PHE A 123 -10.24 -0.59 -32.63
N GLU A 124 -9.72 0.64 -32.57
CA GLU A 124 -9.65 1.54 -33.73
C GLU A 124 -8.76 0.98 -34.84
N GLU A 125 -7.60 0.40 -34.50
CA GLU A 125 -6.72 -0.26 -35.46
C GLU A 125 -7.41 -1.41 -36.18
N LEU A 126 -8.08 -2.29 -35.44
CA LEU A 126 -8.80 -3.43 -35.99
C LEU A 126 -10.00 -2.98 -36.83
N ASN A 127 -10.75 -1.98 -36.36
CA ASN A 127 -11.90 -1.41 -37.08
C ASN A 127 -11.48 -0.76 -38.40
N LEU A 128 -10.36 -0.05 -38.42
CA LEU A 128 -9.79 0.50 -39.65
C LEU A 128 -9.36 -0.62 -40.62
N MET A 129 -8.74 -1.69 -40.09
CA MET A 129 -8.36 -2.86 -40.89
C MET A 129 -9.58 -3.53 -41.53
N GLU A 130 -10.63 -3.81 -40.76
CA GLU A 130 -11.88 -4.39 -41.27
C GLU A 130 -12.49 -3.46 -42.33
N LYS A 131 -12.61 -2.17 -42.04
CA LYS A 131 -13.18 -1.17 -42.95
C LYS A 131 -12.40 -1.09 -44.26
N GLN A 132 -11.07 -1.15 -44.22
CA GLN A 132 -10.21 -1.13 -45.40
C GLN A 132 -10.44 -2.37 -46.26
N LEU A 133 -10.42 -3.57 -45.69
CA LEU A 133 -10.64 -4.82 -46.41
C LEU A 133 -12.04 -4.87 -47.04
N MET A 134 -13.07 -4.46 -46.29
CA MET A 134 -14.43 -4.37 -46.80
C MET A 134 -14.57 -3.28 -47.89
N GLY A 135 -13.82 -2.18 -47.78
CA GLY A 135 -13.77 -1.13 -48.79
C GLY A 135 -13.12 -1.59 -50.09
N GLN A 136 -12.06 -2.39 -50.01
CA GLN A 136 -11.40 -3.01 -51.16
C GLN A 136 -12.25 -4.10 -51.81
N LEU A 137 -12.99 -4.90 -51.02
CA LEU A 137 -13.83 -6.01 -51.52
C LEU A 137 -15.03 -5.54 -52.35
N ARG A 138 -15.67 -4.43 -51.96
CA ARG A 138 -16.91 -3.93 -52.61
C ARG A 138 -16.76 -3.67 -54.12
N PRO A 139 -15.73 -2.94 -54.60
CA PRO A 139 -15.60 -2.61 -56.03
C PRO A 139 -15.03 -3.76 -56.89
N LEU A 140 -14.61 -4.90 -56.32
CA LEU A 140 -13.95 -5.96 -57.09
C LEU A 140 -14.84 -6.56 -58.17
N SER A 141 -14.26 -6.89 -59.32
CA SER A 141 -14.83 -7.79 -60.31
C SER A 141 -14.37 -9.23 -60.08
N LEU A 142 -14.89 -10.20 -60.85
CA LEU A 142 -14.52 -11.62 -60.71
C LEU A 142 -13.02 -11.87 -60.94
N GLU A 143 -12.39 -11.12 -61.86
CA GLU A 143 -10.96 -11.24 -62.16
C GLU A 143 -10.08 -10.73 -61.01
N ASP A 144 -10.58 -9.78 -60.22
CA ASP A 144 -9.85 -9.17 -59.10
C ASP A 144 -9.94 -10.00 -57.79
N ILE A 145 -10.81 -11.02 -57.76
CA ILE A 145 -11.01 -11.86 -56.56
C ILE A 145 -9.72 -12.59 -56.18
N ARG A 146 -9.03 -13.20 -57.15
CA ARG A 146 -7.80 -13.96 -56.89
C ARG A 146 -6.67 -13.07 -56.38
N PRO A 147 -6.31 -11.95 -57.03
CA PRO A 147 -5.33 -11.00 -56.49
C PRO A 147 -5.66 -10.55 -55.06
N PHE A 148 -6.92 -10.20 -54.78
CA PHE A 148 -7.34 -9.79 -53.44
C PHE A 148 -7.15 -10.91 -52.39
N MET A 149 -7.51 -12.15 -52.74
CA MET A 149 -7.34 -13.30 -51.84
C MET A 149 -5.86 -13.61 -51.57
N ASP A 150 -4.99 -13.53 -52.57
CA ASP A 150 -3.55 -13.75 -52.40
C ASP A 150 -2.90 -12.63 -51.56
N ASP A 151 -3.20 -11.37 -51.91
CA ASP A 151 -2.48 -10.21 -51.37
C ASP A 151 -3.01 -9.71 -50.03
N GLU A 152 -4.31 -9.78 -49.76
CA GLU A 152 -4.88 -9.22 -48.53
C GLU A 152 -5.22 -10.32 -47.51
N LEU A 153 -5.77 -11.44 -47.96
CA LEU A 153 -6.24 -12.51 -47.07
C LEU A 153 -5.23 -13.64 -46.88
N GLY A 154 -4.43 -13.94 -47.90
CA GLY A 154 -3.55 -15.11 -47.98
C GLY A 154 -4.33 -16.37 -48.36
N TYR A 155 -4.13 -16.87 -49.57
CA TYR A 155 -4.76 -18.07 -50.13
C TYR A 155 -3.72 -19.18 -50.31
N THR A 156 -3.99 -20.34 -49.71
CA THR A 156 -3.14 -21.54 -49.74
C THR A 156 -4.00 -22.79 -49.99
N GLU A 157 -3.35 -23.96 -50.15
CA GLU A 157 -4.07 -25.24 -50.24
C GLU A 157 -4.93 -25.53 -49.00
N GLU A 158 -4.55 -24.98 -47.83
CA GLU A 158 -5.29 -25.16 -46.57
C GLU A 158 -6.57 -24.30 -46.51
N GLY A 159 -6.63 -23.21 -47.29
CA GLY A 159 -7.77 -22.30 -47.33
C GLY A 159 -7.36 -20.84 -47.47
N VAL A 160 -8.21 -19.94 -46.97
CA VAL A 160 -8.00 -18.48 -47.00
C VAL A 160 -7.97 -17.89 -45.60
N GLY A 161 -7.17 -16.83 -45.45
CA GLY A 161 -7.21 -15.96 -44.28
C GLY A 161 -5.94 -15.97 -43.43
N PHE A 162 -4.91 -16.74 -43.80
CA PHE A 162 -3.67 -16.82 -43.01
C PHE A 162 -2.96 -15.45 -42.87
N LYS A 163 -2.90 -14.66 -43.94
CA LYS A 163 -2.25 -13.34 -43.91
C LYS A 163 -3.06 -12.34 -43.08
N LEU A 164 -4.40 -12.35 -43.22
CA LEU A 164 -5.31 -11.58 -42.38
C LEU A 164 -5.13 -11.96 -40.91
N HIS A 165 -5.14 -13.26 -40.62
CA HIS A 165 -4.96 -13.78 -39.27
C HIS A 165 -3.65 -13.30 -38.66
N LEU A 166 -2.54 -13.38 -39.39
CA LEU A 166 -1.24 -12.93 -38.91
C LEU A 166 -1.24 -11.42 -38.59
N ARG A 167 -1.86 -10.59 -39.44
CA ARG A 167 -1.99 -9.14 -39.19
C ARG A 167 -2.78 -8.85 -37.92
N ILE A 168 -3.95 -9.47 -37.75
CA ILE A 168 -4.78 -9.33 -36.54
C ILE A 168 -4.00 -9.78 -35.31
N LYS A 169 -3.34 -10.95 -35.40
CA LYS A 169 -2.51 -11.48 -34.31
C LYS A 169 -1.41 -10.51 -33.91
N MET A 170 -0.69 -9.92 -34.86
CA MET A 170 0.37 -8.96 -34.55
C MET A 170 -0.17 -7.73 -33.79
N SER A 171 -1.34 -7.21 -34.17
CA SER A 171 -1.98 -6.09 -33.45
C SER A 171 -2.40 -6.50 -32.03
N VAL A 172 -2.99 -7.70 -31.88
CA VAL A 172 -3.40 -8.25 -30.57
C VAL A 172 -2.20 -8.54 -29.67
N ASP A 173 -1.14 -9.17 -30.20
CA ASP A 173 0.10 -9.48 -29.48
C ASP A 173 0.79 -8.18 -29.01
N ARG A 174 0.83 -7.14 -29.87
CA ARG A 174 1.37 -5.82 -29.48
C ARG A 174 0.61 -5.21 -28.32
N PHE A 175 -0.73 -5.26 -28.33
CA PHE A 175 -1.53 -4.77 -27.22
C PHE A 175 -1.30 -5.60 -25.95
N PHE A 176 -1.22 -6.92 -26.09
CA PHE A 176 -0.92 -7.82 -24.98
C PHE A 176 0.43 -7.45 -24.32
N ASP A 177 1.49 -7.28 -25.11
CA ASP A 177 2.81 -6.87 -24.62
C ASP A 177 2.76 -5.52 -23.90
N GLN A 178 2.06 -4.53 -24.46
CA GLN A 178 1.89 -3.21 -23.83
C GLN A 178 1.14 -3.31 -22.50
N SER A 179 0.03 -4.05 -22.44
CA SER A 179 -0.74 -4.27 -21.22
C SER A 179 0.04 -5.04 -20.15
N SER A 180 0.90 -5.97 -20.57
CA SER A 180 1.80 -6.71 -19.71
C SER A 180 2.85 -5.78 -19.08
N ILE A 181 3.43 -4.86 -19.86
CA ILE A 181 4.35 -3.83 -19.33
C ILE A 181 3.66 -2.95 -18.28
N VAL A 182 2.42 -2.51 -18.54
CA VAL A 182 1.64 -1.73 -17.57
C VAL A 182 1.46 -2.49 -16.27
N THR A 183 1.12 -3.78 -16.35
CA THR A 183 0.87 -4.60 -15.16
C THR A 183 2.15 -4.98 -14.42
N GLN A 184 3.24 -5.22 -15.14
CA GLN A 184 4.56 -5.46 -14.55
C GLN A 184 5.03 -4.23 -13.76
N ARG A 185 4.89 -3.03 -14.35
CA ARG A 185 5.22 -1.77 -13.66
C ARG A 185 4.43 -1.62 -12.36
N LEU A 186 3.11 -1.85 -12.42
CA LEU A 186 2.23 -1.81 -11.25
C LEU A 186 2.70 -2.79 -10.17
N SER A 187 3.03 -4.02 -10.56
CA SER A 187 3.54 -5.03 -9.64
C SER A 187 4.87 -4.63 -9.01
N ASP A 188 5.80 -4.11 -9.80
CA ASP A 188 7.13 -3.67 -9.32
C ASP A 188 7.00 -2.53 -8.32
N ASP A 189 6.11 -1.56 -8.59
CA ASP A 189 5.85 -0.43 -7.69
C ASP A 189 5.22 -0.88 -6.37
N ILE A 190 4.23 -1.78 -6.41
CA ILE A 190 3.63 -2.36 -5.20
C ILE A 190 4.68 -3.15 -4.41
N THR A 191 5.43 -4.01 -5.09
CA THR A 191 6.48 -4.84 -4.49
C THR A 191 7.56 -3.99 -3.82
N ARG A 192 8.00 -2.92 -4.47
CA ARG A 192 8.99 -1.99 -3.91
C ARG A 192 8.50 -1.32 -2.63
N GLN A 193 7.24 -0.91 -2.59
CA GLN A 193 6.64 -0.30 -1.39
C GLN A 193 6.47 -1.33 -0.27
N LEU A 194 6.03 -2.55 -0.58
CA LEU A 194 5.97 -3.65 0.39
C LEU A 194 7.35 -3.98 0.98
N ASN A 195 8.40 -4.03 0.16
CA ASN A 195 9.78 -4.23 0.63
C ASN A 195 10.27 -3.08 1.53
N SER A 196 9.88 -1.83 1.23
CA SER A 196 10.18 -0.68 2.10
C SER A 196 9.50 -0.81 3.46
N SER A 197 8.24 -1.23 3.48
CA SER A 197 7.49 -1.46 4.72
C SER A 197 8.03 -2.66 5.52
N GLU A 198 8.48 -3.71 4.85
CA GLU A 198 9.18 -4.83 5.50
C GLU A 198 10.51 -4.39 6.13
N SER A 199 11.30 -3.60 5.42
CA SER A 199 12.59 -3.07 5.91
C SER A 199 12.38 -2.18 7.15
N PHE A 200 11.38 -1.31 7.11
CA PHE A 200 10.98 -0.49 8.27
C PHE A 200 10.65 -1.37 9.48
N LEU A 201 9.79 -2.37 9.31
CA LEU A 201 9.40 -3.28 10.40
C LEU A 201 10.56 -4.14 10.91
N SER A 202 11.50 -4.50 10.03
CA SER A 202 12.69 -5.28 10.40
C SER A 202 13.71 -4.44 11.19
N GLY A 203 13.69 -3.12 11.03
CA GLY A 203 14.46 -2.18 11.86
C GLY A 203 13.90 -2.03 13.28
N LEU A 204 12.66 -2.47 13.53
CA LEU A 204 12.07 -2.49 14.86
C LEU A 204 12.49 -3.77 15.62
N SER A 205 12.75 -3.64 16.92
CA SER A 205 13.03 -4.82 17.75
C SER A 205 11.83 -5.78 17.79
N GLU A 206 12.04 -7.09 17.95
CA GLU A 206 10.95 -8.07 18.11
C GLU A 206 10.04 -7.77 19.32
N GLY A 207 10.56 -7.01 20.29
CA GLY A 207 9.82 -6.51 21.44
C GLY A 207 9.12 -5.17 21.23
N ALA A 208 9.21 -4.59 20.03
CA ALA A 208 8.45 -3.39 19.67
C ALA A 208 6.95 -3.69 19.82
N PHE A 209 6.24 -2.71 20.36
CA PHE A 209 4.82 -2.78 20.69
C PHE A 209 4.42 -3.76 21.81
N ARG A 210 5.34 -4.55 22.39
CA ARG A 210 5.02 -5.42 23.54
C ARG A 210 4.53 -4.62 24.75
N SER A 211 5.08 -3.42 24.97
CA SER A 211 4.63 -2.56 26.08
C SER A 211 3.20 -2.03 25.88
N LEU A 212 2.73 -2.00 24.63
CA LEU A 212 1.39 -1.60 24.24
C LEU A 212 0.39 -2.77 24.39
N GLY A 213 0.88 -4.01 24.30
CA GLY A 213 0.05 -5.24 24.35
C GLY A 213 -0.59 -5.57 25.70
N GLY A 214 -0.06 -5.04 26.82
CA GLY A 214 -0.60 -5.29 28.16
C GLY A 214 -1.97 -4.64 28.43
N VAL A 215 -2.32 -3.59 27.66
CA VAL A 215 -3.54 -2.80 27.87
C VAL A 215 -4.70 -3.24 26.97
N PHE A 216 -4.41 -3.92 25.86
CA PHE A 216 -5.44 -4.42 24.94
C PHE A 216 -5.06 -5.81 24.41
N LYS A 217 -5.86 -6.83 24.77
CA LYS A 217 -5.73 -8.22 24.28
C LYS A 217 -5.78 -8.38 22.75
N GLY A 218 -6.23 -7.36 22.00
CA GLY A 218 -6.18 -7.33 20.53
C GLY A 218 -4.85 -6.83 19.95
N VAL A 219 -4.09 -6.03 20.72
CA VAL A 219 -2.81 -5.42 20.31
C VAL A 219 -1.63 -6.37 20.51
N SER A 220 -1.73 -7.34 21.43
CA SER A 220 -0.72 -8.39 21.60
C SER A 220 -0.52 -9.27 20.36
N LYS A 221 -1.47 -9.24 19.41
CA LYS A 221 -1.37 -9.89 18.08
C LYS A 221 -0.75 -9.00 17.01
N ILE A 222 -0.56 -7.71 17.29
CA ILE A 222 0.06 -6.72 16.38
C ILE A 222 1.50 -6.54 16.84
N ASN A 223 2.34 -7.50 16.49
CA ASN A 223 3.78 -7.36 16.60
C ASN A 223 4.39 -7.20 15.18
N PRO A 224 5.63 -6.69 15.07
CA PRO A 224 6.29 -6.52 13.77
C PRO A 224 6.32 -7.82 12.94
N ALA A 225 6.45 -8.98 13.58
CA ALA A 225 6.45 -10.29 12.91
C ALA A 225 5.15 -10.59 12.16
N THR A 226 3.98 -10.34 12.77
CA THR A 226 2.67 -10.61 12.15
C THR A 226 2.40 -9.68 10.95
N LEU A 227 2.83 -8.42 11.06
CA LEU A 227 2.75 -7.44 9.99
C LEU A 227 3.67 -7.81 8.82
N LYS A 228 4.90 -8.23 9.14
CA LYS A 228 5.86 -8.74 8.17
C LYS A 228 5.34 -9.98 7.44
N THR A 229 4.75 -10.95 8.13
CA THR A 229 4.12 -12.13 7.49
C THR A 229 3.00 -11.74 6.53
N THR A 230 2.20 -10.72 6.87
CA THR A 230 1.15 -10.21 5.99
C THR A 230 1.74 -9.57 4.72
N ILE A 231 2.75 -8.72 4.88
CA ILE A 231 3.47 -8.07 3.77
C ILE A 231 4.15 -9.11 2.88
N PHE A 232 4.77 -10.14 3.46
CA PHE A 232 5.36 -11.24 2.71
C PHE A 232 4.34 -12.04 1.92
N ALA A 233 3.21 -12.42 2.54
CA ALA A 233 2.17 -13.16 1.86
C ALA A 233 1.62 -12.36 0.65
N ALA A 234 1.42 -11.05 0.83
CA ALA A 234 1.05 -10.16 -0.26
C ALA A 234 2.11 -10.15 -1.37
N ARG A 235 3.38 -9.90 -1.02
CA ARG A 235 4.50 -9.86 -1.98
C ARG A 235 4.69 -11.17 -2.73
N ASP A 236 4.68 -12.31 -2.03
CA ASP A 236 4.89 -13.62 -2.64
C ASP A 236 3.72 -14.00 -3.55
N THR A 237 2.50 -13.54 -3.23
CA THR A 237 1.34 -13.66 -4.12
C THR A 237 1.55 -12.83 -5.39
N ILE A 238 2.01 -11.58 -5.25
CA ILE A 238 2.36 -10.71 -6.39
C ILE A 238 3.43 -11.35 -7.28
N GLY A 239 4.51 -11.88 -6.69
CA GLY A 239 5.60 -12.53 -7.43
C GLY A 239 5.17 -13.80 -8.20
N LYS A 240 4.09 -14.47 -7.77
CA LYS A 240 3.50 -15.59 -8.52
C LYS A 240 2.63 -15.14 -9.69
N LEU A 241 2.15 -13.90 -9.65
CA LEU A 241 1.27 -13.32 -10.65
C LEU A 241 2.05 -12.66 -11.79
N THR A 242 3.24 -12.12 -11.50
CA THR A 242 4.19 -11.59 -12.49
C THR A 242 4.77 -12.73 -13.34
N GLY A 243 4.13 -13.03 -14.46
CA GLY A 243 4.59 -14.09 -15.37
C GLY A 243 3.49 -14.74 -16.20
N TYR A 244 2.23 -14.33 -16.03
CA TYR A 244 1.15 -14.83 -16.89
C TYR A 244 1.32 -14.33 -18.33
N VAL A 245 1.70 -15.23 -19.23
CA VAL A 245 1.76 -15.00 -20.68
C VAL A 245 0.58 -15.72 -21.31
N TYR A 246 -0.46 -14.98 -21.66
CA TYR A 246 -1.53 -15.50 -22.50
C TYR A 246 -1.06 -15.51 -23.95
N LYS A 247 -1.04 -16.69 -24.58
CA LYS A 247 -0.77 -16.81 -26.01
C LYS A 247 -2.08 -16.75 -26.77
N PHE A 248 -2.28 -15.70 -27.55
CA PHE A 248 -3.39 -15.61 -28.48
C PHE A 248 -3.37 -16.84 -29.41
N LYS A 249 -4.47 -17.61 -29.42
CA LYS A 249 -4.55 -18.82 -30.23
C LYS A 249 -4.69 -18.43 -31.70
N PRO A 250 -3.95 -19.08 -32.60
CA PRO A 250 -4.05 -18.77 -34.01
C PRO A 250 -5.40 -19.22 -34.56
N TRP A 251 -5.98 -18.39 -35.41
CA TRP A 251 -7.17 -18.71 -36.19
C TRP A 251 -6.75 -19.59 -37.35
N GLN A 252 -7.47 -20.67 -37.59
CA GLN A 252 -7.18 -21.59 -38.69
C GLN A 252 -7.63 -20.98 -40.03
N ALA A 253 -6.94 -21.35 -41.12
CA ALA A 253 -7.37 -21.01 -42.47
C ALA A 253 -8.80 -21.53 -42.71
N THR A 254 -9.63 -20.72 -43.35
CA THR A 254 -11.02 -21.09 -43.64
C THR A 254 -11.09 -21.79 -44.99
N LYS A 255 -11.64 -23.01 -45.02
CA LYS A 255 -11.87 -23.73 -46.29
C LYS A 255 -12.87 -22.95 -47.14
N LEU A 256 -12.52 -22.74 -48.40
CA LEU A 256 -13.39 -22.06 -49.35
C LEU A 256 -14.54 -22.95 -49.81
N ALA A 257 -15.70 -22.32 -50.05
CA ALA A 257 -16.79 -22.95 -50.77
C ALA A 257 -16.37 -23.20 -52.23
N GLY A 258 -16.87 -24.28 -52.85
CA GLY A 258 -16.50 -24.66 -54.22
C GLY A 258 -16.82 -23.61 -55.28
N SER A 259 -17.83 -22.75 -55.05
CA SER A 259 -18.14 -21.60 -55.91
C SER A 259 -17.00 -20.58 -55.92
N ILE A 260 -16.32 -20.34 -54.80
CA ILE A 260 -15.19 -19.41 -54.72
C ILE A 260 -13.96 -20.03 -55.36
N THR A 261 -13.69 -21.32 -55.11
CA THR A 261 -12.54 -22.04 -55.67
C THR A 261 -12.57 -22.03 -57.20
N LYS A 262 -13.77 -22.06 -57.81
CA LYS A 262 -13.96 -21.94 -59.26
C LYS A 262 -13.41 -20.63 -59.84
N TRP A 263 -13.61 -19.52 -59.12
CA TRP A 263 -13.19 -18.18 -59.55
C TRP A 263 -11.78 -17.80 -59.06
N ALA A 264 -11.31 -18.42 -57.97
CA ALA A 264 -9.96 -18.22 -57.44
C ALA A 264 -8.91 -19.09 -58.14
N GLY A 265 -9.32 -20.22 -58.73
CA GLY A 265 -8.39 -21.20 -59.31
C GLY A 265 -7.56 -21.95 -58.27
N PRO A 266 -6.66 -22.84 -58.71
CA PRO A 266 -5.81 -23.61 -57.80
C PRO A 266 -4.85 -22.69 -57.04
N ALA A 267 -4.69 -22.96 -55.74
CA ALA A 267 -3.78 -22.23 -54.86
C ALA A 267 -2.32 -22.34 -55.37
N GLY A 268 -1.56 -21.25 -55.27
CA GLY A 268 -0.13 -21.23 -55.63
C GLY A 268 0.20 -21.26 -57.14
N ALA A 269 -0.78 -21.36 -58.02
CA ALA A 269 -0.59 -21.28 -59.47
C ALA A 269 -0.98 -19.91 -60.03
N ALA A 270 -0.33 -19.47 -61.10
CA ALA A 270 -0.81 -18.34 -61.90
C ALA A 270 -2.15 -18.73 -62.55
N PHE A 271 -3.21 -17.97 -62.27
CA PHE A 271 -4.56 -18.27 -62.73
C PHE A 271 -5.21 -17.01 -63.30
N THR A 272 -5.83 -17.16 -64.46
CA THR A 272 -6.73 -16.18 -65.07
C THR A 272 -8.04 -16.88 -65.41
N ILE A 273 -9.15 -16.14 -65.37
CA ILE A 273 -10.45 -16.68 -65.75
C ILE A 273 -10.44 -16.94 -67.27
N GLY A 274 -10.51 -18.21 -67.66
CA GLY A 274 -10.54 -18.60 -69.07
C GLY A 274 -11.85 -18.21 -69.77
N SER A 275 -11.79 -18.02 -71.10
CA SER A 275 -12.96 -17.73 -71.94
C SER A 275 -14.10 -18.73 -71.74
N ASP A 276 -13.77 -20.02 -71.65
CA ASP A 276 -14.77 -21.08 -71.48
C ASP A 276 -15.52 -20.99 -70.14
N LEU A 277 -14.84 -20.51 -69.09
CA LEU A 277 -15.44 -20.30 -67.77
C LEU A 277 -16.32 -19.04 -67.75
N TRP A 278 -15.88 -18.01 -68.47
CA TRP A 278 -16.56 -16.71 -68.58
C TRP A 278 -17.82 -16.78 -69.44
N ASP A 279 -17.72 -17.43 -70.60
CA ASP A 279 -18.79 -17.55 -71.60
C ASP A 279 -19.86 -18.56 -71.21
N ALA A 280 -19.55 -19.47 -70.28
CA ALA A 280 -20.51 -20.42 -69.71
C ALA A 280 -21.65 -19.74 -68.92
N TYR A 281 -21.51 -18.45 -68.57
CA TYR A 281 -22.49 -17.72 -67.75
C TYR A 281 -22.96 -16.42 -68.39
N LYS A 282 -24.27 -16.18 -68.33
CA LYS A 282 -24.86 -14.90 -68.75
C LYS A 282 -24.43 -13.78 -67.81
N ALA A 283 -24.50 -12.52 -68.27
CA ALA A 283 -24.08 -11.36 -67.47
C ALA A 283 -24.78 -11.29 -66.10
N HIS A 284 -26.10 -11.49 -66.06
CA HIS A 284 -26.87 -11.51 -64.81
C HIS A 284 -26.51 -12.67 -63.86
N GLU A 285 -26.10 -13.82 -64.40
CA GLU A 285 -25.63 -14.95 -63.59
C GLU A 285 -24.24 -14.67 -63.02
N ARG A 286 -23.36 -14.02 -63.79
CA ARG A 286 -22.02 -13.60 -63.33
C ARG A 286 -22.08 -12.56 -62.21
N GLU A 287 -22.98 -11.58 -62.30
CA GLU A 287 -23.22 -10.64 -61.21
C GLU A 287 -23.69 -11.34 -59.94
N ARG A 288 -24.59 -12.32 -60.07
CA ARG A 288 -25.05 -13.11 -58.92
C ARG A 288 -23.93 -13.93 -58.29
N GLU A 289 -23.13 -14.62 -59.10
CA GLU A 289 -21.95 -15.37 -58.64
C GLU A 289 -20.95 -14.46 -57.93
N LEU A 290 -20.71 -13.26 -58.47
CA LEU A 290 -19.83 -12.26 -57.84
C LEU A 290 -20.37 -11.82 -56.47
N GLU A 291 -21.67 -11.56 -56.34
CA GLU A 291 -22.28 -11.21 -55.06
C GLU A 291 -22.19 -12.34 -54.04
N GLU A 292 -22.39 -13.60 -54.46
CA GLU A 292 -22.25 -14.77 -53.58
C GLU A 292 -20.80 -14.95 -53.10
N VAL A 293 -19.80 -14.78 -54.00
CA VAL A 293 -18.38 -14.79 -53.65
C VAL A 293 -18.02 -13.66 -52.69
N LYS A 294 -18.46 -12.43 -52.97
CA LYS A 294 -18.24 -11.27 -52.09
C LYS A 294 -18.87 -11.48 -50.72
N ALA A 295 -20.08 -12.03 -50.64
CA ALA A 295 -20.74 -12.32 -49.37
C ALA A 295 -19.95 -13.33 -48.53
N SER A 296 -19.39 -14.37 -49.17
CA SER A 296 -18.56 -15.35 -48.46
C SER A 296 -17.22 -14.77 -48.01
N LEU A 297 -16.55 -13.98 -48.85
CA LEU A 297 -15.30 -13.30 -48.46
C LEU A 297 -15.54 -12.29 -47.32
N ALA A 298 -16.67 -11.57 -47.36
CA ALA A 298 -17.05 -10.68 -46.28
C ALA A 298 -17.21 -11.43 -44.95
N LYS A 299 -17.75 -12.66 -44.97
CA LYS A 299 -17.85 -13.49 -43.76
C LYS A 299 -16.47 -13.89 -43.24
N ILE A 300 -15.59 -14.36 -44.13
CA ILE A 300 -14.20 -14.73 -43.80
C ILE A 300 -13.43 -13.55 -43.19
N ILE A 301 -13.63 -12.34 -43.73
CA ILE A 301 -13.02 -11.12 -43.22
C ILE A 301 -13.54 -10.79 -41.81
N LYS A 302 -14.86 -10.80 -41.61
CA LYS A 302 -15.50 -10.30 -40.38
C LYS A 302 -15.36 -11.20 -39.17
N GLU A 303 -15.32 -12.51 -39.39
CA GLU A 303 -15.37 -13.51 -38.32
C GLU A 303 -14.22 -13.36 -37.30
N PRO A 304 -12.94 -13.20 -37.72
CA PRO A 304 -11.83 -12.94 -36.79
C PRO A 304 -11.96 -11.65 -35.97
N PHE A 305 -12.49 -10.58 -36.55
CA PHE A 305 -12.67 -9.31 -35.84
C PHE A 305 -13.75 -9.41 -34.78
N LYS A 306 -14.85 -10.11 -35.09
CA LYS A 306 -16.00 -10.25 -34.19
C LYS A 306 -15.62 -10.84 -32.84
N GLU A 307 -14.82 -11.90 -32.80
CA GLU A 307 -14.43 -12.50 -31.51
C GLU A 307 -13.55 -11.56 -30.68
N ILE A 308 -12.65 -10.79 -31.31
CA ILE A 308 -11.87 -9.79 -30.58
C ILE A 308 -12.75 -8.65 -30.08
N TYR A 309 -13.70 -8.17 -30.89
CA TYR A 309 -14.66 -7.15 -30.44
C TYR A 309 -15.52 -7.65 -29.28
N ASP A 310 -15.92 -8.91 -29.28
CA ASP A 310 -16.67 -9.50 -28.16
C ASP A 310 -15.84 -9.52 -26.86
N VAL A 311 -14.51 -9.65 -26.94
CA VAL A 311 -13.59 -9.51 -25.80
C VAL A 311 -13.45 -8.05 -25.39
N LEU A 312 -13.25 -7.13 -26.33
CA LEU A 312 -13.04 -5.69 -26.07
C LEU A 312 -14.33 -4.96 -25.65
N SER A 313 -15.50 -5.53 -25.93
CA SER A 313 -16.81 -4.93 -25.65
C SER A 313 -17.14 -4.75 -24.17
N SER A 314 -16.43 -5.47 -23.29
CA SER A 314 -16.64 -5.43 -21.84
C SER A 314 -15.30 -5.27 -21.14
N ASP A 315 -15.23 -4.30 -20.23
CA ASP A 315 -14.09 -4.13 -19.33
C ASP A 315 -13.73 -5.44 -18.64
N GLU A 316 -14.72 -6.20 -18.16
CA GLU A 316 -14.49 -7.44 -17.42
C GLU A 316 -13.77 -8.48 -18.27
N LYS A 317 -14.23 -8.71 -19.50
CA LYS A 317 -13.61 -9.65 -20.45
C LYS A 317 -12.23 -9.15 -20.87
N MET A 318 -12.11 -7.86 -21.18
CA MET A 318 -10.87 -7.24 -21.60
C MET A 318 -9.80 -7.37 -20.51
N PHE A 319 -10.12 -7.03 -19.26
CA PHE A 319 -9.18 -7.18 -18.15
C PHE A 319 -8.87 -8.66 -17.88
N ALA A 320 -9.86 -9.56 -17.90
CA ALA A 320 -9.62 -10.98 -17.70
C ALA A 320 -8.69 -11.59 -18.77
N PHE A 321 -8.79 -11.11 -20.01
CA PHE A 321 -8.01 -11.60 -21.14
C PHE A 321 -6.61 -10.98 -21.23
N PHE A 322 -6.52 -9.65 -21.15
CA PHE A 322 -5.29 -8.91 -21.42
C PHE A 322 -4.49 -8.54 -20.16
N ALA A 323 -5.17 -8.33 -19.02
CA ALA A 323 -4.52 -7.88 -17.80
C ALA A 323 -5.10 -8.53 -16.52
N PRO A 324 -5.21 -9.88 -16.45
CA PRO A 324 -5.83 -10.57 -15.31
C PRO A 324 -5.08 -10.32 -14.00
N GLN A 325 -3.78 -10.04 -14.09
CA GLN A 325 -2.93 -9.71 -12.96
C GLN A 325 -3.42 -8.46 -12.21
N ILE A 326 -4.03 -7.47 -12.86
CA ILE A 326 -4.56 -6.26 -12.19
C ILE A 326 -5.65 -6.63 -11.17
N GLN A 327 -6.57 -7.54 -11.52
CA GLN A 327 -7.63 -7.97 -10.60
C GLN A 327 -7.07 -8.69 -9.38
N ASN A 328 -6.01 -9.49 -9.56
CA ASN A 328 -5.37 -10.18 -8.46
C ASN A 328 -4.61 -9.19 -7.54
N LEU A 329 -3.97 -8.16 -8.12
CA LEU A 329 -3.33 -7.08 -7.36
C LEU A 329 -4.35 -6.29 -6.54
N GLU A 330 -5.54 -6.02 -7.10
CA GLU A 330 -6.65 -5.38 -6.38
C GLU A 330 -7.07 -6.18 -5.14
N GLN A 331 -7.17 -7.51 -5.27
CA GLN A 331 -7.50 -8.38 -4.13
C GLN A 331 -6.42 -8.31 -3.04
N VAL A 332 -5.14 -8.40 -3.42
CA VAL A 332 -4.02 -8.29 -2.47
C VAL A 332 -4.02 -6.95 -1.73
N VAL A 333 -4.23 -5.84 -2.45
CA VAL A 333 -4.30 -4.50 -1.86
C VAL A 333 -5.52 -4.37 -0.93
N THR A 334 -6.65 -4.98 -1.30
CA THR A 334 -7.86 -4.98 -0.47
C THR A 334 -7.65 -5.73 0.84
N GLU A 335 -7.04 -6.93 0.79
CA GLU A 335 -6.70 -7.71 1.98
C GLU A 335 -5.71 -6.97 2.89
N LEU A 336 -4.70 -6.33 2.30
CA LEU A 336 -3.74 -5.52 3.03
C LEU A 336 -4.42 -4.35 3.75
N THR A 337 -5.31 -3.64 3.04
CA THR A 337 -6.09 -2.52 3.58
C THR A 337 -6.94 -2.95 4.78
N ALA A 338 -7.63 -4.10 4.66
CA ALA A 338 -8.47 -4.63 5.74
C ALA A 338 -7.64 -4.96 7.00
N LYS A 339 -6.45 -5.56 6.82
CA LYS A 339 -5.54 -5.84 7.93
C LYS A 339 -4.97 -4.57 8.55
N SER A 340 -4.67 -3.55 7.74
CA SER A 340 -4.17 -2.26 8.24
C SER A 340 -5.20 -1.48 9.03
N GLN A 341 -6.49 -1.62 8.73
CA GLN A 341 -7.56 -1.00 9.52
C GLN A 341 -7.55 -1.49 10.98
N VAL A 342 -7.28 -2.78 11.22
CA VAL A 342 -7.15 -3.33 12.58
C VAL A 342 -5.99 -2.67 13.34
N ILE A 343 -4.91 -2.34 12.66
CA ILE A 343 -3.75 -1.66 13.27
C ILE A 343 -4.13 -0.22 13.63
N ARG A 344 -4.80 0.49 12.73
CA ARG A 344 -5.29 1.85 12.95
C ARG A 344 -6.24 1.93 14.16
N ASP A 345 -7.22 1.04 14.25
CA ASP A 345 -8.19 1.04 15.36
C ASP A 345 -7.50 0.88 16.73
N ASN A 346 -6.42 0.10 16.74
CA ASN A 346 -5.62 -0.11 17.94
C ASN A 346 -4.70 1.07 18.24
N GLN A 347 -4.09 1.66 17.22
CA GLN A 347 -3.30 2.89 17.34
C GLN A 347 -4.13 4.02 17.96
N GLN A 348 -5.36 4.25 17.48
CA GLN A 348 -6.24 5.29 18.01
C GLN A 348 -6.53 5.12 19.50
N LYS A 349 -6.80 3.87 19.93
CA LYS A 349 -7.03 3.55 21.35
C LYS A 349 -5.79 3.85 22.20
N LEU A 350 -4.60 3.56 21.69
CA LEU A 350 -3.34 3.80 22.39
C LEU A 350 -3.03 5.30 22.49
N THR A 351 -3.31 6.09 21.45
CA THR A 351 -3.17 7.56 21.47
C THR A 351 -4.09 8.21 22.51
N ILE A 352 -5.31 7.70 22.69
CA ILE A 352 -6.23 8.20 23.74
C ILE A 352 -5.69 7.90 25.14
N ILE A 353 -5.07 6.73 25.34
CA ILE A 353 -4.46 6.39 26.63
C ILE A 353 -3.23 7.25 26.89
N GLN A 354 -2.41 7.47 25.87
CA GLN A 354 -1.24 8.33 25.93
C GLN A 354 -1.63 9.75 26.36
N SER A 355 -2.68 10.34 25.76
CA SER A 355 -3.11 11.69 26.14
C SER A 355 -3.57 11.75 27.60
N LYS A 356 -4.24 10.71 28.10
CA LYS A 356 -4.61 10.60 29.52
C LYS A 356 -3.39 10.45 30.44
N LEU A 357 -2.39 9.66 30.03
CA LEU A 357 -1.13 9.50 30.78
C LEU A 357 -0.34 10.81 30.84
N ALA A 358 -0.31 11.58 29.76
CA ALA A 358 0.35 12.89 29.70
C ALA A 358 -0.33 13.96 30.59
N LEU A 359 -1.64 13.80 30.86
CA LEU A 359 -2.42 14.67 31.74
C LEU A 359 -2.29 14.30 33.23
N LEU A 360 -1.71 13.14 33.56
CA LEU A 360 -1.40 12.82 34.96
C LEU A 360 -0.34 13.82 35.45
N PRO A 361 -0.55 14.46 36.63
CA PRO A 361 0.35 15.49 37.10
C PRO A 361 1.75 14.90 37.31
N SER A 362 2.68 15.23 36.41
CA SER A 362 4.10 15.09 36.70
C SER A 362 4.42 16.14 37.76
N ARG A 363 4.37 15.75 39.03
CA ARG A 363 4.75 16.62 40.16
C ARG A 363 6.27 16.84 40.22
N ALA A 364 6.94 16.90 39.06
CA ALA A 364 8.37 17.01 38.89
C ALA A 364 8.83 18.45 38.56
N SER A 365 7.92 19.41 38.40
CA SER A 365 8.27 20.81 38.12
C SER A 365 7.47 21.85 38.92
N VAL A 366 7.14 21.58 40.19
CA VAL A 366 6.72 22.68 41.08
C VAL A 366 7.98 23.38 41.57
N SER A 367 8.35 24.47 40.90
CA SER A 367 9.32 25.43 41.42
C SER A 367 8.83 25.99 42.76
N PRO A 368 9.71 26.33 43.71
CA PRO A 368 9.31 26.72 45.06
C PRO A 368 8.62 28.10 45.19
N SER A 369 8.29 28.79 44.09
CA SER A 369 7.88 30.20 44.13
C SER A 369 6.38 30.46 44.20
N GLU A 370 5.49 29.48 43.96
CA GLU A 370 4.03 29.76 43.85
C GLU A 370 3.17 29.30 45.04
N ARG A 371 3.76 28.96 46.20
CA ARG A 371 2.98 28.66 47.43
C ARG A 371 3.04 29.77 48.49
N SER A 372 3.00 31.03 48.05
CA SER A 372 2.97 32.19 48.96
C SER A 372 1.71 33.07 48.80
N ALA A 373 0.65 32.57 48.17
CA ALA A 373 -0.63 33.28 48.11
C ALA A 373 -1.81 32.31 48.29
N ALA A 374 -2.02 31.90 49.53
CA ALA A 374 -3.30 31.45 50.07
C ALA A 374 -3.26 31.60 51.59
#